data_AF-A0AA43LZP0-F1
#
_entry.id   AF-A0AA43LZP0-F1
#
_cell.length_a   1.000
_cell.length_b   1.000
_cell.length_c   1.000
_cell.angle_alpha   90.00
_cell.angle_beta   90.00
_cell.angle_gamma   90.00
#
_symmetry.space_group_name_H-M   'P 1'
#
loop_
_entity.id
_entity.type
_entity.pdbx_description
1 polymer ?
#
loop_
_entity_poly.entity_id
_entity_poly.type
_entity_poly.pdbx_seq_one_letter_code
_entity_poly.pdbx_strand_id
1 'polypeptide(L)'
;MKGQETARFNRSRRLPGIKLTLVFLLLFTACFPGLASAAAAGSAASSELIVVNKKTNTLGFFSGGKLEKVFPVATGKTKNLTPEGTFRIVLKAKNRPYYKENIPGGDPANPLGDRWLGLEVNGTYGTTYAIHGNNNESSIGKYVSAGCIRMHNDDIHWLYPKVAKNTTVIITTSSLDLKSIAAKHGYSVGPTKLAGAFIVDGETVKVKESFVLENSRVYIPLRESVALLGGSLKQEPGTGSLIITIGSYTAVHKPLSSTAKVNGKEVDILASQNVNGRLYIPLSSLTPLFGLTFAWNAKEGTVKL
;
A
#
# COMPACT_ATOMS: atom_id res chain seq x y z
N MET A 1 73.41 1.50 -55.33
CA MET A 1 72.02 1.15 -55.69
C MET A 1 71.22 2.45 -55.80
N LYS A 2 70.57 2.63 -56.95
CA LYS A 2 69.72 3.77 -57.39
C LYS A 2 68.70 4.16 -56.30
N GLY A 3 68.23 5.39 -56.10
CA GLY A 3 68.07 6.53 -57.00
C GLY A 3 66.60 7.00 -56.92
N GLN A 4 66.38 8.10 -56.19
CA GLN A 4 65.43 9.21 -56.39
C GLN A 4 64.07 9.01 -57.11
N GLU A 5 63.02 9.53 -56.43
CA GLU A 5 62.10 10.59 -56.90
C GLU A 5 60.88 10.25 -57.80
N THR A 6 59.84 11.07 -57.59
CA THR A 6 58.68 11.40 -58.45
C THR A 6 57.48 10.46 -58.38
N ALA A 7 56.27 10.95 -58.03
CA ALA A 7 55.22 11.51 -58.94
C ALA A 7 53.99 10.58 -58.86
N ARG A 8 52.70 10.94 -59.00
CA ARG A 8 51.98 12.08 -59.57
C ARG A 8 50.49 11.90 -59.16
N PHE A 9 49.75 12.96 -58.82
CA PHE A 9 48.68 13.55 -59.67
C PHE A 9 47.37 12.74 -59.73
N ASN A 10 46.23 13.30 -59.27
CA ASN A 10 45.29 13.99 -60.16
C ASN A 10 44.08 14.59 -59.42
N ARG A 11 43.60 15.71 -59.93
CA ARG A 11 42.45 16.52 -59.53
C ARG A 11 41.12 15.96 -60.04
N SER A 12 40.05 16.18 -59.30
CA SER A 12 38.81 16.83 -59.78
C SER A 12 38.14 17.49 -58.56
N ARG A 13 37.85 18.80 -58.42
CA ARG A 13 37.18 19.84 -59.21
C ARG A 13 35.70 19.59 -59.53
N ARG A 14 34.80 20.10 -58.66
CA ARG A 14 33.62 20.99 -58.91
C ARG A 14 33.30 21.71 -57.57
N LEU A 15 33.61 23.00 -57.32
CA LEU A 15 32.93 24.28 -57.65
C LEU A 15 31.48 24.42 -57.10
N PRO A 16 30.94 25.64 -56.86
CA PRO A 16 31.34 26.73 -55.94
C PRO A 16 30.13 27.28 -55.11
N GLY A 17 30.33 28.21 -54.17
CA GLY A 17 29.21 28.91 -53.50
C GLY A 17 29.67 29.85 -52.38
N ILE A 18 30.05 31.09 -52.72
CA ILE A 18 29.31 32.34 -52.42
C ILE A 18 29.49 32.83 -50.96
N LYS A 19 30.14 34.00 -50.89
CA LYS A 19 30.31 34.89 -49.73
C LYS A 19 28.96 35.33 -49.16
N LEU A 20 28.80 35.49 -47.83
CA LEU A 20 28.32 36.76 -47.27
C LEU A 20 28.42 36.84 -45.73
N THR A 21 29.16 37.86 -45.31
CA THR A 21 29.05 38.80 -44.18
C THR A 21 27.88 38.66 -43.18
N LEU A 22 28.23 38.88 -41.90
CA LEU A 22 27.39 39.08 -40.72
C LEU A 22 26.17 40.01 -40.93
N VAL A 23 25.04 39.65 -40.30
CA VAL A 23 23.99 40.59 -39.85
C VAL A 23 23.47 40.18 -38.47
N PHE A 24 23.41 41.15 -37.57
CA PHE A 24 22.84 41.14 -36.21
C PHE A 24 21.30 41.10 -36.26
N LEU A 25 20.63 40.27 -35.45
CA LEU A 25 19.25 40.58 -34.98
C LEU A 25 18.86 39.82 -33.69
N LEU A 26 18.76 40.60 -32.61
CA LEU A 26 17.80 40.61 -31.49
C LEU A 26 16.89 39.40 -31.17
N LEU A 27 16.75 39.21 -29.84
CA LEU A 27 15.57 38.74 -29.08
C LEU A 27 15.16 37.27 -29.19
N PHE A 28 15.53 36.48 -28.16
CA PHE A 28 14.55 35.63 -27.47
C PHE A 28 14.98 35.42 -26.01
N THR A 29 14.37 36.20 -25.12
CA THR A 29 14.25 35.90 -23.70
C THR A 29 13.48 34.60 -23.53
N ALA A 30 14.20 33.47 -23.52
CA ALA A 30 13.64 32.21 -23.05
C ALA A 30 13.73 32.16 -21.53
N CYS A 31 12.59 32.47 -20.92
CA CYS A 31 12.25 32.12 -19.55
C CYS A 31 12.60 30.64 -19.31
N PHE A 32 13.61 30.36 -18.48
CA PHE A 32 13.76 29.05 -17.85
C PHE A 32 13.24 29.16 -16.42
N PRO A 33 11.93 28.91 -16.17
CA PRO A 33 11.44 28.77 -14.82
C PRO A 33 11.91 27.41 -14.29
N GLY A 34 12.66 27.44 -13.20
CA GLY A 34 12.73 26.38 -12.21
C GLY A 34 13.38 25.06 -12.65
N LEU A 35 14.61 24.84 -12.17
CA LEU A 35 14.92 23.51 -11.64
C LEU A 35 13.94 23.25 -10.49
N ALA A 36 12.81 22.61 -10.80
CA ALA A 36 12.06 21.89 -9.82
C ALA A 36 13.02 20.85 -9.23
N SER A 37 13.47 21.10 -8.00
CA SER A 37 14.00 20.07 -7.14
C SER A 37 12.97 18.94 -7.19
N ALA A 38 13.36 17.81 -7.79
CA ALA A 38 12.62 16.58 -7.67
C ALA A 38 12.64 16.25 -6.17
N ALA A 39 11.64 16.75 -5.45
CA ALA A 39 11.35 16.37 -4.10
C ALA A 39 11.32 14.84 -4.12
N ALA A 40 12.28 14.25 -3.41
CA ALA A 40 12.33 12.83 -3.18
C ALA A 40 10.90 12.39 -2.83
N ALA A 41 10.30 11.61 -3.72
CA ALA A 41 9.07 10.92 -3.43
C ALA A 41 9.35 10.07 -2.20
N GLY A 42 9.02 10.63 -1.03
CA GLY A 42 8.96 9.90 0.21
C GLY A 42 8.10 8.70 -0.09
N SER A 43 8.73 7.51 -0.08
CA SER A 43 8.05 6.23 -0.21
C SER A 43 6.85 6.30 0.72
N ALA A 44 5.65 6.41 0.17
CA ALA A 44 4.44 6.12 0.92
C ALA A 44 4.72 4.77 1.57
N ALA A 45 4.74 4.74 2.90
CA ALA A 45 4.96 3.51 3.62
C ALA A 45 3.95 2.51 3.05
N SER A 46 4.47 1.40 2.49
CA SER A 46 3.64 0.35 1.92
C SER A 46 2.54 0.07 2.93
N SER A 47 1.27 0.23 2.51
CA SER A 47 0.12 -0.10 3.35
C SER A 47 0.11 -1.58 3.73
N GLU A 48 0.91 -2.38 3.03
CA GLU A 48 1.09 -3.81 3.25
C GLU A 48 2.35 -4.09 4.07
N LEU A 49 2.24 -5.07 4.97
CA LEU A 49 3.36 -5.62 5.74
C LEU A 49 3.19 -7.13 5.89
N ILE A 50 4.28 -7.88 5.78
CA ILE A 50 4.32 -9.29 6.16
C ILE A 50 5.15 -9.42 7.43
N VAL A 51 4.65 -10.17 8.41
CA VAL A 51 5.40 -10.54 9.61
C VAL A 51 5.48 -12.06 9.71
N VAL A 52 6.68 -12.60 9.80
CA VAL A 52 6.95 -14.02 10.03
C VAL A 52 7.51 -14.19 11.43
N ASN A 53 6.82 -14.95 12.28
CA ASN A 53 7.33 -15.36 13.58
C ASN A 53 7.76 -16.83 13.51
N LYS A 54 9.08 -17.04 13.54
CA LYS A 54 9.69 -18.38 13.48
C LYS A 54 9.36 -19.20 14.71
N LYS A 55 9.20 -18.58 15.90
CA LYS A 55 8.89 -19.31 17.15
C LYS A 55 7.59 -20.09 17.05
N THR A 56 6.58 -19.49 16.43
CA THR A 56 5.25 -20.06 16.24
C THR A 56 5.05 -20.66 14.85
N ASN A 57 6.02 -20.50 13.94
CA ASN A 57 5.90 -20.87 12.53
C ASN A 57 4.62 -20.30 11.88
N THR A 58 4.40 -19.00 12.08
CA THR A 58 3.26 -18.29 11.50
C THR A 58 3.69 -17.06 10.71
N LEU A 59 2.90 -16.75 9.68
CA LEU A 59 3.03 -15.56 8.84
C LEU A 59 1.73 -14.75 8.92
N GLY A 60 1.81 -13.48 9.32
CA GLY A 60 0.70 -12.53 9.25
C GLY A 60 0.84 -11.61 8.05
N PHE A 61 -0.24 -11.46 7.28
CA PHE A 61 -0.34 -10.43 6.25
C PHE A 61 -1.17 -9.27 6.79
N PHE A 62 -0.58 -8.07 6.75
CA PHE A 62 -1.21 -6.83 7.14
C PHE A 62 -1.45 -5.96 5.92
N SER A 63 -2.58 -5.26 5.91
CA SER A 63 -2.93 -4.26 4.91
C SER A 63 -3.77 -3.17 5.56
N GLY A 64 -3.47 -1.90 5.27
CA GLY A 64 -4.27 -0.76 5.74
C GLY A 64 -4.38 -0.68 7.27
N GLY A 65 -3.34 -1.09 7.98
CA GLY A 65 -3.30 -1.14 9.45
C GLY A 65 -4.00 -2.34 10.09
N LYS A 66 -4.59 -3.24 9.31
CA LYS A 66 -5.27 -4.44 9.81
C LYS A 66 -4.43 -5.69 9.58
N LEU A 67 -4.43 -6.62 10.54
CA LEU A 67 -4.00 -8.01 10.31
C LEU A 67 -5.12 -8.72 9.54
N GLU A 68 -4.96 -8.90 8.24
CA GLU A 68 -6.00 -9.47 7.37
C GLU A 68 -6.11 -10.99 7.54
N LYS A 69 -4.98 -11.70 7.50
CA LYS A 69 -4.95 -13.16 7.61
C LYS A 69 -3.64 -13.64 8.22
N VAL A 70 -3.72 -14.76 8.95
CA VAL A 70 -2.58 -15.48 9.53
C VAL A 70 -2.51 -16.86 8.90
N PHE A 71 -1.29 -17.28 8.57
CA PHE A 71 -1.00 -18.53 7.88
C PHE A 71 -0.02 -19.36 8.71
N PRO A 72 -0.20 -20.68 8.80
CA PRO A 72 0.88 -21.55 9.22
C PRO A 72 1.94 -21.62 8.11
N VAL A 73 3.21 -21.65 8.48
CA VAL A 73 4.33 -21.71 7.54
C VAL A 73 5.39 -22.70 8.01
N ALA A 74 6.25 -23.17 7.10
CA ALA A 74 7.46 -23.88 7.48
C ALA A 74 8.68 -22.95 7.35
N THR A 75 9.61 -23.02 8.30
CA THR A 75 10.86 -22.25 8.29
C THR A 75 12.08 -23.16 8.33
N GLY A 76 13.27 -22.56 8.34
CA GLY A 76 14.55 -23.25 8.28
C GLY A 76 14.73 -24.27 9.39
N LYS A 77 15.37 -25.41 9.06
CA LYS A 77 15.68 -26.48 10.03
C LYS A 77 16.42 -26.00 11.27
N THR A 78 17.24 -24.97 11.12
CA THR A 78 17.97 -24.34 12.22
C THR A 78 17.66 -22.86 12.24
N LYS A 79 17.89 -22.23 13.41
CA LYS A 79 17.62 -20.81 13.63
C LYS A 79 18.26 -19.92 12.57
N ASN A 80 19.44 -20.26 12.05
CA ASN A 80 20.21 -19.39 11.16
C ASN A 80 19.84 -19.53 9.67
N LEU A 81 19.13 -20.60 9.29
CA LEU A 81 18.80 -20.86 7.89
C LEU A 81 17.75 -19.90 7.34
N THR A 82 16.73 -19.56 8.15
CA THR A 82 15.81 -18.47 7.81
C THR A 82 16.29 -17.20 8.50
N PRO A 83 16.90 -16.26 7.75
CA PRO A 83 17.52 -15.07 8.31
C PRO A 83 16.48 -14.16 8.97
N GLU A 84 16.81 -13.63 10.14
CA GLU A 84 15.99 -12.65 10.85
C GLU A 84 16.38 -11.25 10.41
N GLY A 85 15.39 -10.35 10.36
CA GLY A 85 15.61 -8.98 9.89
C GLY A 85 14.37 -8.38 9.25
N THR A 86 14.56 -7.22 8.64
CA THR A 86 13.55 -6.54 7.82
C THR A 86 14.02 -6.55 6.38
N PHE A 87 13.22 -7.16 5.50
CA PHE A 87 13.52 -7.39 4.09
C PHE A 87 12.42 -6.81 3.21
N ARG A 88 12.62 -6.88 1.89
CA ARG A 88 11.63 -6.43 0.90
C ARG A 88 11.36 -7.53 -0.12
N ILE A 89 10.12 -7.58 -0.61
CA ILE A 89 9.79 -8.38 -1.79
C ILE A 89 10.32 -7.69 -3.04
N VAL A 90 11.32 -8.28 -3.71
CA VAL A 90 11.92 -7.71 -4.93
C VAL A 90 11.58 -8.50 -6.19
N LEU A 91 11.21 -9.77 -6.03
CA LEU A 91 10.85 -10.65 -7.14
C LEU A 91 9.49 -11.30 -6.90
N LYS A 92 8.66 -11.33 -7.95
CA LYS A 92 7.43 -12.12 -8.00
C LYS A 92 7.47 -13.01 -9.23
N ALA A 93 7.30 -14.32 -9.06
CA ALA A 93 7.27 -15.26 -10.18
C ALA A 93 6.16 -16.30 -9.98
N LYS A 94 5.56 -16.74 -11.09
CA LYS A 94 4.68 -17.91 -11.15
C LYS A 94 5.45 -19.06 -11.78
N ASN A 95 5.19 -20.30 -11.37
CA ASN A 95 5.79 -21.50 -11.96
C ASN A 95 7.32 -21.40 -12.10
N ARG A 96 8.02 -21.06 -11.01
CA ARG A 96 9.49 -20.96 -11.03
C ARG A 96 10.09 -22.37 -11.16
N PRO A 97 10.97 -22.64 -12.14
CA PRO A 97 11.67 -23.91 -12.22
C PRO A 97 12.54 -24.16 -10.98
N TYR A 98 12.64 -25.42 -10.56
CA TYR A 98 13.55 -25.82 -9.50
C TYR A 98 14.85 -26.35 -10.10
N TYR A 99 15.79 -25.44 -10.32
CA TYR A 99 17.05 -25.71 -11.03
C TYR A 99 17.93 -26.77 -10.38
N LYS A 100 17.89 -26.94 -9.05
CA LYS A 100 18.75 -27.90 -8.35
C LYS A 100 18.48 -29.35 -8.79
N GLU A 101 17.23 -29.68 -9.07
CA GLU A 101 16.81 -31.03 -9.48
C GLU A 101 16.22 -31.03 -10.90
N ASN A 102 16.46 -29.97 -11.68
CA ASN A 102 15.96 -29.80 -13.05
C ASN A 102 14.45 -30.01 -13.21
N ILE A 103 13.66 -29.66 -12.18
CA ILE A 103 12.20 -29.80 -12.23
C ILE A 103 11.60 -28.57 -12.93
N PRO A 104 10.78 -28.75 -13.99
CA PRO A 104 10.11 -27.65 -14.67
C PRO A 104 9.23 -26.81 -13.75
N GLY A 105 8.97 -25.58 -14.19
CA GLY A 105 8.01 -24.70 -13.52
C GLY A 105 6.57 -25.20 -13.67
N GLY A 106 5.80 -25.23 -12.58
CA GLY A 106 4.41 -25.67 -12.60
C GLY A 106 4.21 -27.19 -12.48
N ASP A 107 5.30 -27.95 -12.40
CA ASP A 107 5.25 -29.37 -12.08
C ASP A 107 4.77 -29.57 -10.63
N PRO A 108 3.78 -30.45 -10.36
CA PRO A 108 3.33 -30.77 -8.99
C PRO A 108 4.44 -31.28 -8.06
N ALA A 109 5.48 -31.90 -8.61
CA ALA A 109 6.65 -32.35 -7.85
C ALA A 109 7.62 -31.22 -7.49
N ASN A 110 7.42 -30.00 -8.01
CA ASN A 110 8.33 -28.88 -7.74
C ASN A 110 8.20 -28.41 -6.27
N PRO A 111 9.28 -28.51 -5.45
CA PRO A 111 9.22 -28.17 -4.03
C PRO A 111 9.04 -26.67 -3.74
N LEU A 112 9.13 -25.83 -4.78
CA LEU A 112 8.86 -24.40 -4.68
C LEU A 112 7.36 -24.08 -4.77
N GLY A 113 6.52 -25.06 -5.16
CA GLY A 113 5.16 -24.81 -5.59
C GLY A 113 5.11 -23.92 -6.83
N ASP A 114 4.01 -23.20 -7.02
CA ASP A 114 3.72 -22.46 -8.25
C ASP A 114 3.70 -20.92 -8.07
N ARG A 115 3.99 -20.42 -6.86
CA ARG A 115 4.11 -18.99 -6.53
C ARG A 115 5.37 -18.72 -5.74
N TRP A 116 6.09 -17.66 -6.15
CA TRP A 116 7.37 -17.24 -5.55
C TRP A 116 7.34 -15.73 -5.24
N LEU A 117 7.51 -15.38 -3.96
CA LEU A 117 7.72 -14.02 -3.47
C LEU A 117 9.15 -13.91 -2.94
N GLY A 118 10.07 -13.47 -3.80
CA GLY A 118 11.50 -13.40 -3.52
C GLY A 118 11.88 -12.23 -2.62
N LEU A 119 12.63 -12.55 -1.57
CA LEU A 119 13.10 -11.63 -0.53
C LEU A 119 14.49 -11.09 -0.85
N GLU A 120 14.67 -9.78 -0.72
CA GLU A 120 16.00 -9.17 -0.75
C GLU A 120 16.72 -9.45 0.57
N VAL A 121 17.51 -10.52 0.59
CA VAL A 121 18.37 -10.89 1.71
C VAL A 121 19.81 -10.83 1.22
N ASN A 122 20.66 -10.02 1.84
CA ASN A 122 22.11 -9.97 1.59
C ASN A 122 22.51 -9.87 0.10
N GLY A 123 21.81 -9.08 -0.71
CA GLY A 123 22.16 -8.89 -2.13
C GLY A 123 21.73 -10.05 -3.04
N THR A 124 20.79 -10.89 -2.62
CA THR A 124 20.34 -12.06 -3.41
C THR A 124 19.28 -11.73 -4.47
N TYR A 125 18.81 -10.48 -4.55
CA TYR A 125 17.85 -10.04 -5.59
C TYR A 125 16.57 -10.90 -5.64
N GLY A 126 16.17 -11.51 -4.52
CA GLY A 126 14.99 -12.37 -4.41
C GLY A 126 15.11 -13.74 -5.06
N THR A 127 16.33 -14.19 -5.39
CA THR A 127 16.56 -15.48 -6.07
C THR A 127 16.89 -16.63 -5.14
N THR A 128 17.33 -16.34 -3.90
CA THR A 128 17.77 -17.35 -2.92
C THR A 128 16.76 -17.59 -1.81
N TYR A 129 16.19 -16.52 -1.25
CA TYR A 129 15.21 -16.58 -0.17
C TYR A 129 13.85 -16.12 -0.67
N ALA A 130 12.80 -16.85 -0.29
CA ALA A 130 11.44 -16.51 -0.69
C ALA A 130 10.40 -17.01 0.30
N ILE A 131 9.22 -16.38 0.21
CA ILE A 131 7.95 -16.97 0.64
C ILE A 131 7.35 -17.64 -0.60
N HIS A 132 7.09 -18.96 -0.53
CA HIS A 132 6.65 -19.72 -1.70
C HIS A 132 5.67 -20.84 -1.32
N GLY A 133 5.08 -21.48 -2.33
CA GLY A 133 4.22 -22.65 -2.17
C GLY A 133 4.99 -23.90 -1.72
N ASN A 134 4.45 -25.08 -1.95
CA ASN A 134 5.07 -26.30 -1.43
C ASN A 134 4.53 -27.54 -2.16
N ASN A 135 5.31 -28.61 -2.24
CA ASN A 135 4.84 -29.92 -2.73
C ASN A 135 4.61 -30.94 -1.60
N ASN A 136 4.91 -30.57 -0.35
CA ASN A 136 4.77 -31.45 0.81
C ASN A 136 3.99 -30.77 1.93
N GLU A 137 2.65 -30.86 1.89
CA GLU A 137 1.77 -30.16 2.83
C GLU A 137 2.02 -30.50 4.30
N SER A 138 2.43 -31.75 4.59
CA SER A 138 2.77 -32.19 5.95
C SER A 138 3.98 -31.47 6.58
N SER A 139 4.72 -30.69 5.79
CA SER A 139 5.90 -29.94 6.22
C SER A 139 5.55 -28.59 6.87
N ILE A 140 4.33 -28.08 6.63
CA ILE A 140 3.88 -26.79 7.16
C ILE A 140 3.74 -26.84 8.69
N GLY A 141 4.12 -25.75 9.36
CA GLY A 141 4.21 -25.66 10.82
C GLY A 141 5.52 -26.17 11.43
N LYS A 142 6.45 -26.70 10.61
CA LYS A 142 7.70 -27.34 11.07
C LYS A 142 8.95 -26.56 10.66
N TYR A 143 10.07 -26.87 11.33
CA TYR A 143 11.42 -26.40 11.00
C TYR A 143 12.10 -27.38 10.05
N VAL A 144 11.86 -27.25 8.75
CA VAL A 144 12.23 -28.28 7.74
C VAL A 144 12.86 -27.71 6.47
N SER A 145 12.78 -26.40 6.24
CA SER A 145 13.28 -25.79 5.01
C SER A 145 14.80 -25.57 5.06
N ALA A 146 15.38 -25.28 3.89
CA ALA A 146 16.77 -24.84 3.76
C ALA A 146 16.94 -23.32 4.00
N GLY A 147 15.87 -22.61 4.38
CA GLY A 147 15.90 -21.19 4.70
C GLY A 147 14.72 -20.38 4.15
N CYS A 148 14.07 -20.85 3.09
CA CYS A 148 12.84 -20.26 2.57
C CYS A 148 11.65 -20.46 3.54
N ILE A 149 10.61 -19.65 3.37
CA ILE A 149 9.34 -19.75 4.09
C ILE A 149 8.35 -20.48 3.19
N ARG A 150 7.94 -21.69 3.58
CA ARG A 150 7.00 -22.51 2.80
C ARG A 150 5.58 -22.27 3.31
N MET A 151 4.64 -22.18 2.39
CA MET A 151 3.20 -22.05 2.66
C MET A 151 2.45 -23.21 2.02
N HIS A 152 1.22 -23.46 2.48
CA HIS A 152 0.24 -24.22 1.70
C HIS A 152 0.01 -23.54 0.34
N ASN A 153 -0.24 -24.32 -0.71
CA ASN A 153 -0.44 -23.75 -2.06
C ASN A 153 -1.67 -22.82 -2.11
N ASP A 154 -2.77 -23.19 -1.46
CA ASP A 154 -3.98 -22.35 -1.39
C ASP A 154 -3.72 -21.00 -0.70
N ASP A 155 -2.90 -21.01 0.35
CA ASP A 155 -2.58 -19.80 1.10
C ASP A 155 -1.66 -18.86 0.31
N ILE A 156 -0.64 -19.39 -0.39
CA ILE A 156 0.20 -18.55 -1.25
C ILE A 156 -0.56 -18.05 -2.47
N HIS A 157 -1.57 -18.78 -2.97
CA HIS A 157 -2.47 -18.29 -4.03
C HIS A 157 -3.29 -17.10 -3.57
N TRP A 158 -3.73 -17.10 -2.30
CA TRP A 158 -4.42 -15.95 -1.71
C TRP A 158 -3.48 -14.76 -1.50
N LEU A 159 -2.26 -15.01 -1.00
CA LEU A 159 -1.29 -13.97 -0.64
C LEU A 159 -0.64 -13.31 -1.87
N TYR A 160 -0.23 -14.11 -2.86
CA TYR A 160 0.53 -13.65 -4.02
C TYR A 160 -0.09 -12.46 -4.78
N PRO A 161 -1.41 -12.41 -5.08
CA PRO A 161 -2.00 -11.27 -5.78
C PRO A 161 -2.09 -10.01 -4.91
N LYS A 162 -2.05 -10.13 -3.57
CA LYS A 162 -2.18 -9.01 -2.63
C LYS A 162 -0.88 -8.34 -2.25
N VAL A 163 0.26 -9.00 -2.49
CA VAL A 163 1.57 -8.48 -2.11
C VAL A 163 2.17 -7.70 -3.27
N ALA A 164 2.41 -6.40 -3.10
CA ALA A 164 3.14 -5.59 -4.05
C ALA A 164 4.65 -5.90 -4.06
N LYS A 165 5.35 -5.46 -5.12
CA LYS A 165 6.81 -5.34 -5.05
C LYS A 165 7.15 -4.23 -4.03
N ASN A 166 8.30 -4.36 -3.38
CA ASN A 166 8.78 -3.53 -2.27
C ASN A 166 7.99 -3.66 -0.95
N THR A 167 6.99 -4.54 -0.86
CA THR A 167 6.33 -4.85 0.42
C THR A 167 7.35 -5.31 1.45
N THR A 168 7.28 -4.72 2.64
CA THR A 168 8.18 -5.02 3.76
C THR A 168 7.85 -6.38 4.36
N VAL A 169 8.88 -7.15 4.69
CA VAL A 169 8.79 -8.45 5.35
C VAL A 169 9.66 -8.43 6.60
N ILE A 170 9.05 -8.59 7.77
CA ILE A 170 9.77 -8.74 9.04
C ILE A 170 9.84 -10.22 9.36
N ILE A 171 11.05 -10.73 9.60
CA ILE A 171 11.28 -12.10 10.04
C ILE A 171 11.95 -12.06 11.41
N THR A 172 11.33 -12.69 12.41
CA THR A 172 11.83 -12.67 13.78
C THR A 172 11.52 -13.98 14.53
N THR A 173 12.22 -14.19 15.64
CA THR A 173 11.84 -15.17 16.66
C THR A 173 11.42 -14.40 17.91
N SER A 174 10.12 -14.38 18.24
CA SER A 174 9.60 -13.58 19.36
C SER A 174 8.48 -14.29 20.12
N SER A 175 8.33 -13.97 21.42
CA SER A 175 7.15 -14.34 22.21
C SER A 175 5.96 -13.39 22.01
N LEU A 176 6.17 -12.25 21.33
CA LEU A 176 5.12 -11.31 21.01
C LEU A 176 4.18 -11.88 19.94
N ASP A 177 2.91 -11.47 20.00
CA ASP A 177 1.96 -11.72 18.91
C ASP A 177 2.32 -10.90 17.66
N LEU A 178 1.74 -11.27 16.51
CA LEU A 178 2.05 -10.64 15.21
C LEU A 178 1.75 -9.14 15.17
N LYS A 179 0.68 -8.67 15.84
CA LYS A 179 0.31 -7.24 15.88
C LYS A 179 1.33 -6.46 16.71
N SER A 180 1.74 -7.01 17.85
CA SER A 180 2.76 -6.44 18.71
C SER A 180 4.13 -6.37 18.03
N ILE A 181 4.48 -7.39 17.22
CA ILE A 181 5.69 -7.34 16.37
C ILE A 181 5.58 -6.23 15.32
N ALA A 182 4.46 -6.16 14.59
CA ALA A 182 4.25 -5.12 13.57
C ALA A 182 4.38 -3.71 14.19
N ALA A 183 3.72 -3.46 15.32
CA ALA A 183 3.78 -2.20 16.06
C ALA A 183 5.20 -1.85 16.51
N LYS A 184 5.95 -2.83 17.04
CA LYS A 184 7.36 -2.66 17.44
C LYS A 184 8.25 -2.21 16.28
N HIS A 185 7.91 -2.61 15.06
CA HIS A 185 8.62 -2.23 13.83
C HIS A 185 8.02 -1.00 13.14
N GLY A 186 7.21 -0.20 13.86
CA GLY A 186 6.70 1.08 13.37
C GLY A 186 5.50 0.97 12.43
N TYR A 187 4.89 -0.21 12.29
CA TYR A 187 3.66 -0.36 11.51
C TYR A 187 2.45 -0.06 12.40
N SER A 188 1.63 0.91 11.99
CA SER A 188 0.40 1.26 12.70
C SER A 188 -0.61 0.13 12.60
N VAL A 189 -0.87 -0.57 13.71
CA VAL A 189 -1.91 -1.61 13.78
C VAL A 189 -3.18 -1.03 14.41
N GLY A 190 -4.29 -1.11 13.69
CA GLY A 190 -5.59 -0.52 14.06
C GLY A 190 -5.93 0.74 13.26
N PRO A 191 -7.09 1.36 13.56
CA PRO A 191 -7.50 2.60 12.93
C PRO A 191 -6.44 3.69 13.16
N THR A 192 -5.87 4.22 12.07
CA THR A 192 -4.89 5.29 12.15
C THR A 192 -5.62 6.58 12.52
N LYS A 193 -5.29 7.15 13.68
CA LYS A 193 -5.86 8.43 14.10
C LYS A 193 -5.19 9.56 13.33
N LEU A 194 -6.00 10.37 12.66
CA LEU A 194 -5.61 11.61 12.00
C LEU A 194 -6.15 12.76 12.83
N ALA A 195 -5.31 13.75 13.15
CA ALA A 195 -5.72 14.88 13.99
C ALA A 195 -7.05 15.49 13.54
N GLY A 196 -7.28 15.58 12.22
CA GLY A 196 -8.59 15.83 11.63
C GLY A 196 -9.08 17.26 11.86
N ALA A 197 -9.40 17.99 10.80
CA ALA A 197 -10.15 19.23 10.95
C ALA A 197 -11.13 19.42 9.80
N PHE A 198 -12.24 20.09 10.09
CA PHE A 198 -13.17 20.56 9.07
C PHE A 198 -12.79 21.96 8.65
N ILE A 199 -12.91 22.27 7.36
CA ILE A 199 -12.88 23.63 6.84
C ILE A 199 -14.31 23.95 6.44
N VAL A 200 -14.98 24.78 7.24
CA VAL A 200 -16.38 25.19 7.03
C VAL A 200 -16.36 26.70 6.79
N ASP A 201 -16.91 27.15 5.67
CA ASP A 201 -16.93 28.57 5.28
C ASP A 201 -15.54 29.25 5.29
N GLY A 202 -14.48 28.46 5.05
CA GLY A 202 -13.09 28.93 5.05
C GLY A 202 -12.41 28.93 6.43
N GLU A 203 -13.13 28.64 7.51
CA GLU A 203 -12.57 28.54 8.85
C GLU A 203 -12.18 27.10 9.21
N THR A 204 -11.02 26.93 9.85
CA THR A 204 -10.58 25.61 10.33
C THR A 204 -11.16 25.30 11.69
N VAL A 205 -12.03 24.31 11.75
CA VAL A 205 -12.64 23.81 12.99
C VAL A 205 -12.02 22.46 13.36
N LYS A 206 -11.26 22.46 14.46
CA LYS A 206 -10.67 21.23 15.02
C LYS A 206 -11.73 20.44 15.78
N VAL A 207 -11.78 19.14 15.52
CA VAL A 207 -12.59 18.20 16.30
C VAL A 207 -11.83 17.74 17.54
N LYS A 208 -12.57 17.37 18.58
CA LYS A 208 -12.00 16.78 19.81
C LYS A 208 -11.53 15.36 19.52
N GLU A 209 -12.32 14.62 18.74
CA GLU A 209 -11.95 13.28 18.31
C GLU A 209 -11.26 13.28 16.95
N SER A 210 -10.10 12.64 16.90
CA SER A 210 -9.34 12.43 15.68
C SER A 210 -10.18 11.67 14.64
N PHE A 211 -10.04 12.03 13.36
CA PHE A 211 -10.52 11.19 12.28
C PHE A 211 -9.80 9.84 12.29
N VAL A 212 -10.42 8.84 11.69
CA VAL A 212 -9.88 7.49 11.60
C VAL A 212 -9.67 7.14 10.14
N LEU A 213 -8.45 6.75 9.79
CA LEU A 213 -8.12 6.17 8.50
C LEU A 213 -8.04 4.65 8.66
N GLU A 214 -8.93 3.93 7.99
CA GLU A 214 -8.92 2.47 7.94
C GLU A 214 -9.35 2.00 6.55
N ASN A 215 -8.64 1.02 5.96
CA ASN A 215 -8.92 0.49 4.62
C ASN A 215 -9.01 1.59 3.54
N SER A 216 -8.11 2.58 3.60
CA SER A 216 -8.10 3.75 2.70
C SER A 216 -9.38 4.59 2.74
N ARG A 217 -10.17 4.49 3.82
CA ARG A 217 -11.39 5.25 4.05
C ARG A 217 -11.22 6.11 5.28
N VAL A 218 -11.61 7.37 5.13
CA VAL A 218 -11.67 8.32 6.24
C VAL A 218 -13.01 8.17 6.93
N TYR A 219 -12.96 8.00 8.25
CA TYR A 219 -14.09 7.94 9.15
C TYR A 219 -14.05 9.16 10.06
N ILE A 220 -15.18 9.85 10.18
CA ILE A 220 -15.32 11.07 10.99
C ILE A 220 -16.24 10.81 12.20
N PRO A 221 -15.98 11.43 13.35
CA PRO A 221 -16.79 11.24 14.55
C PRO A 221 -18.21 11.77 14.32
N LEU A 222 -19.22 10.88 14.36
CA LEU A 222 -20.58 11.22 13.95
C LEU A 222 -21.15 12.39 14.76
N ARG A 223 -21.10 12.30 16.09
CA ARG A 223 -21.69 13.31 16.99
C ARG A 223 -21.13 14.71 16.75
N GLU A 224 -19.82 14.82 16.63
CA GLU A 224 -19.14 16.10 16.41
C GLU A 224 -19.41 16.63 15.01
N SER A 225 -19.37 15.76 13.99
CA SER A 225 -19.69 16.15 12.61
C SER A 225 -21.11 16.71 12.49
N VAL A 226 -22.08 16.06 13.14
CA VAL A 226 -23.48 16.54 13.18
C VAL A 226 -23.59 17.88 13.89
N ALA A 227 -22.93 18.03 15.05
CA ALA A 227 -22.95 19.30 15.80
C ALA A 227 -22.31 20.45 15.00
N LEU A 228 -21.21 20.19 14.30
CA LEU A 228 -20.52 21.16 13.44
C LEU A 228 -21.38 21.63 12.27
N LEU A 229 -22.18 20.72 11.72
CA LEU A 229 -23.11 21.00 10.62
C LEU A 229 -24.44 21.63 11.09
N GLY A 230 -24.54 22.06 12.35
CA GLY A 230 -25.76 22.64 12.92
C GLY A 230 -26.91 21.65 13.06
N GLY A 231 -26.61 20.35 13.08
CA GLY A 231 -27.59 19.28 13.13
C GLY A 231 -27.91 18.79 14.55
N SER A 232 -28.85 17.84 14.62
CA SER A 232 -29.21 17.14 15.85
C SER A 232 -29.09 15.62 15.70
N LEU A 233 -28.73 14.96 16.81
CA LEU A 233 -28.56 13.51 16.90
C LEU A 233 -29.41 12.97 18.05
N LYS A 234 -30.35 12.08 17.74
CA LYS A 234 -31.24 11.42 18.71
C LYS A 234 -31.20 9.90 18.51
N GLN A 235 -31.49 9.13 19.55
CA GLN A 235 -31.78 7.71 19.39
C GLN A 235 -33.24 7.50 19.01
N GLU A 236 -33.49 6.58 18.09
CA GLU A 236 -34.82 6.07 17.82
C GLU A 236 -35.21 5.08 18.93
N PRO A 237 -36.33 5.31 19.64
CA PRO A 237 -36.73 4.45 20.75
C PRO A 237 -36.92 2.98 20.31
N GLY A 238 -36.35 2.05 21.07
CA GLY A 238 -36.58 0.61 20.90
C GLY A 238 -35.89 -0.06 19.70
N THR A 239 -35.23 0.68 18.81
CA THR A 239 -34.58 0.11 17.61
C THR A 239 -33.05 0.14 17.67
N GLY A 240 -32.48 1.01 18.50
CA GLY A 240 -31.04 1.27 18.54
C GLY A 240 -30.53 2.07 17.33
N SER A 241 -31.42 2.53 16.45
CA SER A 241 -31.08 3.43 15.35
C SER A 241 -30.84 4.85 15.86
N LEU A 242 -30.13 5.63 15.06
CA LEU A 242 -29.88 7.04 15.28
C LEU A 242 -30.67 7.85 14.26
N ILE A 243 -31.41 8.86 14.74
CA ILE A 243 -32.05 9.87 13.94
C ILE A 243 -31.11 11.08 13.89
N ILE A 244 -30.66 11.41 12.70
CA ILE A 244 -29.72 12.48 12.42
C ILE A 244 -30.44 13.51 11.55
N THR A 245 -30.48 14.76 11.99
CA THR A 245 -31.11 15.85 11.24
C THR A 245 -30.08 16.93 10.95
N ILE A 246 -29.84 17.26 9.67
CA ILE A 246 -28.97 18.35 9.22
C ILE A 246 -29.71 19.09 8.09
N GLY A 247 -30.00 20.38 8.27
CA GLY A 247 -30.82 21.15 7.33
C GLY A 247 -32.17 20.48 7.07
N SER A 248 -32.48 20.21 5.79
CA SER A 248 -33.71 19.53 5.35
C SER A 248 -33.61 17.99 5.33
N TYR A 249 -32.46 17.42 5.70
CA TYR A 249 -32.22 15.98 5.66
C TYR A 249 -32.46 15.36 7.03
N THR A 250 -33.27 14.30 7.06
CA THR A 250 -33.44 13.41 8.22
C THR A 250 -32.99 12.01 7.83
N ALA A 251 -31.87 11.56 8.40
CA ALA A 251 -31.32 10.23 8.19
C ALA A 251 -31.55 9.36 9.43
N VAL A 252 -32.14 8.17 9.23
CA VAL A 252 -32.24 7.11 10.24
C VAL A 252 -31.20 6.05 9.91
N HIS A 253 -30.20 5.89 10.78
CA HIS A 253 -29.09 4.97 10.57
C HIS A 253 -28.91 4.05 11.78
N LYS A 254 -28.92 2.74 11.52
CA LYS A 254 -28.55 1.74 12.53
C LYS A 254 -27.02 1.58 12.56
N PRO A 255 -26.35 1.72 13.72
CA PRO A 255 -24.91 1.55 13.82
C PRO A 255 -24.41 0.25 13.16
N LEU A 256 -23.27 0.33 12.49
CA LEU A 256 -22.59 -0.74 11.76
C LEU A 256 -23.32 -1.28 10.52
N SER A 257 -24.50 -0.75 10.17
CA SER A 257 -25.19 -1.13 8.94
C SER A 257 -24.63 -0.42 7.71
N SER A 258 -24.74 -1.05 6.55
CA SER A 258 -24.38 -0.48 5.24
C SER A 258 -25.55 0.21 4.54
N THR A 259 -26.64 0.48 5.25
CA THR A 259 -27.80 1.19 4.71
C THR A 259 -28.30 2.23 5.71
N ALA A 260 -29.06 3.20 5.22
CA ALA A 260 -29.75 4.19 6.03
C ALA A 260 -31.06 4.59 5.35
N LYS A 261 -31.97 5.22 6.08
CA LYS A 261 -33.16 5.84 5.50
C LYS A 261 -33.02 7.34 5.53
N VAL A 262 -33.02 8.01 4.39
CA VAL A 262 -32.96 9.47 4.26
C VAL A 262 -34.31 9.97 3.78
N ASN A 263 -34.96 10.81 4.58
CA ASN A 263 -36.32 11.31 4.32
C ASN A 263 -37.30 10.19 3.95
N GLY A 264 -37.19 9.04 4.65
CA GLY A 264 -38.03 7.86 4.47
C GLY A 264 -37.60 6.90 3.35
N LYS A 265 -36.63 7.26 2.49
CA LYS A 265 -36.12 6.40 1.41
C LYS A 265 -34.83 5.69 1.82
N GLU A 266 -34.69 4.42 1.49
CA GLU A 266 -33.47 3.66 1.75
C GLU A 266 -32.34 4.11 0.81
N VAL A 267 -31.14 4.24 1.35
CA VAL A 267 -29.91 4.60 0.64
C VAL A 267 -28.77 3.70 1.09
N ASP A 268 -27.90 3.33 0.15
CA ASP A 268 -26.68 2.59 0.43
C ASP A 268 -25.59 3.52 0.97
N ILE A 269 -24.91 3.06 2.02
CA ILE A 269 -23.75 3.73 2.58
C ILE A 269 -22.68 2.70 2.93
N LEU A 270 -21.46 3.17 3.19
CA LEU A 270 -20.47 2.32 3.83
C LEU A 270 -20.81 2.16 5.32
N ALA A 271 -20.54 0.97 5.86
CA ALA A 271 -20.80 0.68 7.27
C ALA A 271 -20.07 1.66 8.20
N SER A 272 -20.78 2.17 9.20
CA SER A 272 -20.19 2.93 10.30
C SER A 272 -19.32 2.04 11.19
N GLN A 273 -18.50 2.66 12.03
CA GLN A 273 -17.58 1.96 12.90
C GLN A 273 -17.68 2.43 14.34
N ASN A 274 -17.52 1.49 15.27
CA ASN A 274 -17.35 1.82 16.67
C ASN A 274 -15.86 1.83 17.01
N VAL A 275 -15.34 2.99 17.38
CA VAL A 275 -13.95 3.17 17.81
C VAL A 275 -13.99 3.68 19.25
N ASN A 276 -13.57 2.82 20.19
CA ASN A 276 -13.55 3.11 21.63
C ASN A 276 -14.89 3.65 22.19
N GLY A 277 -16.01 3.03 21.81
CA GLY A 277 -17.34 3.41 22.29
C GLY A 277 -17.94 4.63 21.58
N ARG A 278 -17.27 5.17 20.56
CA ARG A 278 -17.77 6.29 19.76
C ARG A 278 -18.08 5.83 18.34
N LEU A 279 -19.20 6.30 17.81
CA LEU A 279 -19.62 5.97 16.45
C LEU A 279 -18.99 6.95 15.46
N TYR A 280 -18.36 6.37 14.45
CA TYR A 280 -17.79 7.08 13.32
C TYR A 280 -18.53 6.71 12.05
N ILE A 281 -18.76 7.69 11.18
CA ILE A 281 -19.32 7.45 9.86
C ILE A 281 -18.23 7.64 8.79
N PRO A 282 -18.28 6.87 7.69
CA PRO A 282 -17.43 7.14 6.53
C PRO A 282 -17.68 8.56 6.03
N LEU A 283 -16.60 9.30 5.73
CA LEU A 283 -16.68 10.64 5.17
C LEU A 283 -17.51 10.65 3.87
N SER A 284 -17.37 9.61 3.06
CA SER A 284 -18.16 9.42 1.83
C SER A 284 -19.67 9.30 2.06
N SER A 285 -20.11 8.99 3.28
CA SER A 285 -21.53 8.90 3.60
C SER A 285 -22.18 10.27 3.81
N LEU A 286 -21.42 11.38 3.90
CA LEU A 286 -22.00 12.72 4.03
C LEU A 286 -22.89 13.10 2.83
N THR A 287 -22.49 12.73 1.62
CA THR A 287 -23.25 13.01 0.39
C THR A 287 -24.59 12.26 0.33
N PRO A 288 -24.64 10.92 0.42
CA PRO A 288 -25.92 10.20 0.37
C PRO A 288 -26.82 10.47 1.57
N LEU A 289 -26.27 10.79 2.75
CA LEU A 289 -27.07 11.05 3.96
C LEU A 289 -27.61 12.47 4.03
N PHE A 290 -26.82 13.47 3.60
CA PHE A 290 -27.11 14.88 3.88
C PHE A 290 -26.96 15.79 2.66
N GLY A 291 -26.71 15.22 1.47
CA GLY A 291 -26.50 16.00 0.24
C GLY A 291 -25.24 16.87 0.26
N LEU A 292 -24.31 16.64 1.18
CA LEU A 292 -23.12 17.46 1.35
C LEU A 292 -22.02 17.03 0.38
N THR A 293 -21.44 18.00 -0.31
CA THR A 293 -20.18 17.83 -1.04
C THR A 293 -19.01 18.02 -0.09
N PHE A 294 -17.90 17.35 -0.34
CA PHE A 294 -16.70 17.52 0.47
C PHE A 294 -15.44 17.30 -0.36
N ALA A 295 -14.32 17.88 0.09
CA ALA A 295 -12.99 17.61 -0.44
C ALA A 295 -12.04 17.18 0.68
N TRP A 296 -11.39 16.02 0.50
CA TRP A 296 -10.40 15.49 1.44
C TRP A 296 -8.99 15.90 1.07
N ASN A 297 -8.25 16.53 2.00
CA ASN A 297 -6.82 16.79 1.88
C ASN A 297 -6.03 15.79 2.73
N ALA A 298 -5.44 14.79 2.08
CA ALA A 298 -4.69 13.74 2.76
C ALA A 298 -3.38 14.22 3.44
N LYS A 299 -2.77 15.31 2.94
CA LYS A 299 -1.52 15.84 3.51
C LYS A 299 -1.78 16.57 4.83
N GLU A 300 -2.85 17.34 4.86
CA GLU A 300 -3.21 18.15 6.04
C GLU A 300 -4.16 17.42 6.99
N GLY A 301 -4.78 16.33 6.52
CA GLY A 301 -5.80 15.61 7.27
C GLY A 301 -7.09 16.41 7.42
N THR A 302 -7.43 17.27 6.45
CA THR A 302 -8.56 18.21 6.53
C THR A 302 -9.68 17.85 5.55
N VAL A 303 -10.92 18.12 5.96
CA VAL A 303 -12.12 17.96 5.15
C VAL A 303 -12.71 19.34 4.90
N LYS A 304 -12.75 19.78 3.65
CA LYS A 304 -13.48 20.99 3.26
C LYS A 304 -14.93 20.61 2.95
N LEU A 305 -15.87 21.30 3.60
CA LEU A 305 -17.31 21.17 3.39
C LEU A 305 -17.83 22.39 2.62
#